data_AF-A0ABD3JCW5-F1
#
_entry.id   AF-A0ABD3JCW5-F1
#
_cell.length_a   1.000
_cell.length_b   1.000
_cell.length_c   1.000
_cell.angle_alpha   90.00
_cell.angle_beta   90.00
_cell.angle_gamma   90.00
#
_symmetry.space_group_name_H-M   'P 1'
#
loop_
_entity.id
_entity.type
_entity.pdbx_description
1 polymer ?
#
loop_
_entity_poly.entity_id
_entity_poly.type
_entity_poly.pdbx_seq_one_letter_code
_entity_poly.pdbx_strand_id
1 'polypeptide(L)'
;MDACFLTSNSFTKSIKIVPLAKPMSSPLHPKSASALTWAKTSGGLLSIKCCNFEPSSPFEDVPRSFTNSDWRSFRARLVAGETARRPEAPPSMVDLDAPVDRPTPVMIGDKWAHVIHEPEQGCLLIATEKLDGAHIFERAVVLLLSTGPVGPMGVILNRPSLMSIKESNSAVLDMAGTFSERPLYFGGPIEAGLFLMRGGDGNVGRSGAFEEVMEGLYYGRKESGGCAAEMVKRGAVGVGDFRFFEGCCGWDRGQLSDEIRAGYWTVAACSPSVIGLGSVGSAGLWEEVLGLMGPKKVW
;
A
#
# COMPACT_ATOMS: atom_id res chain seq x y z
N MET A 1 -8.07 15.75 -14.39
CA MET A 1 -7.58 15.30 -13.06
C MET A 1 -8.85 14.93 -12.33
N ASP A 2 -9.31 13.71 -12.58
CA ASP A 2 -10.66 13.31 -12.27
C ASP A 2 -10.57 12.39 -11.06
N ALA A 3 -10.98 12.93 -9.92
CA ALA A 3 -11.06 12.17 -8.68
C ALA A 3 -12.07 11.03 -8.84
N CYS A 4 -11.88 9.96 -8.07
CA CYS A 4 -12.70 8.77 -8.19
C CYS A 4 -14.10 9.00 -7.61
N PHE A 5 -15.02 9.52 -8.41
CA PHE A 5 -16.39 9.83 -7.98
C PHE A 5 -17.18 8.55 -7.66
N LEU A 6 -17.54 8.37 -6.39
CA LEU A 6 -18.72 7.59 -6.01
C LEU A 6 -19.98 8.45 -6.29
N THR A 7 -20.38 8.55 -7.56
CA THR A 7 -21.60 9.31 -7.92
C THR A 7 -22.85 8.63 -7.36
N SER A 8 -23.62 9.38 -6.56
CA SER A 8 -24.93 8.99 -6.04
C SER A 8 -25.86 8.47 -7.14
N ASN A 9 -26.57 7.38 -6.85
CA ASN A 9 -27.69 6.92 -7.68
C ASN A 9 -28.77 7.99 -7.80
N SER A 10 -29.37 8.10 -9.00
CA SER A 10 -30.74 8.59 -9.18
C SER A 10 -31.42 7.81 -10.30
N PHE A 11 -32.58 7.23 -10.00
CA PHE A 11 -33.40 6.48 -10.96
C PHE A 11 -34.12 7.40 -11.96
N THR A 12 -34.10 7.07 -13.25
CA THR A 12 -35.29 6.73 -14.09
C THR A 12 -35.10 7.04 -15.60
N LYS A 13 -35.86 6.29 -16.42
CA LYS A 13 -36.17 6.48 -17.86
C LYS A 13 -35.08 6.17 -18.91
N SER A 14 -35.15 4.91 -19.35
CA SER A 14 -34.86 4.41 -20.70
C SER A 14 -35.25 5.35 -21.85
N ILE A 15 -34.39 5.44 -22.88
CA ILE A 15 -34.73 5.61 -24.32
C ILE A 15 -33.61 4.99 -25.19
N LYS A 16 -33.93 4.58 -26.41
CA LYS A 16 -33.14 3.67 -27.28
C LYS A 16 -32.10 4.39 -28.17
N ILE A 17 -31.10 3.62 -28.59
CA ILE A 17 -30.02 3.94 -29.54
C ILE A 17 -30.53 3.90 -31.01
N VAL A 18 -29.94 4.70 -31.93
CA VAL A 18 -29.46 4.31 -33.30
C VAL A 18 -28.81 5.54 -34.00
N PRO A 19 -27.71 5.37 -34.79
CA PRO A 19 -26.94 6.49 -35.38
C PRO A 19 -27.23 6.75 -36.88
N LEU A 20 -26.75 7.89 -37.40
CA LEU A 20 -26.75 8.22 -38.85
C LEU A 20 -25.47 8.99 -39.24
N ALA A 21 -24.97 8.82 -40.48
CA ALA A 21 -23.64 9.29 -40.89
C ALA A 21 -23.56 9.94 -42.29
N LYS A 22 -22.79 11.05 -42.38
CA LYS A 22 -21.97 11.53 -43.54
C LYS A 22 -22.72 11.96 -44.85
N PRO A 23 -22.05 12.58 -45.87
CA PRO A 23 -20.72 13.24 -45.97
C PRO A 23 -20.72 14.61 -46.74
N MET A 24 -19.52 15.08 -47.15
CA MET A 24 -19.17 16.14 -48.16
C MET A 24 -19.23 17.62 -47.72
N SER A 25 -18.39 18.54 -48.22
CA SER A 25 -17.09 18.46 -48.94
C SER A 25 -16.34 19.83 -48.89
N SER A 26 -15.02 19.83 -49.10
CA SER A 26 -14.14 21.03 -49.10
C SER A 26 -14.15 21.83 -50.42
N PRO A 27 -13.62 23.07 -50.44
CA PRO A 27 -12.24 23.23 -50.96
C PRO A 27 -11.36 24.27 -50.24
N LEU A 28 -10.09 24.36 -50.68
CA LEU A 28 -8.98 25.16 -50.12
C LEU A 28 -8.94 26.59 -50.74
N HIS A 29 -8.06 27.57 -50.45
CA HIS A 29 -6.74 27.72 -49.76
C HIS A 29 -6.43 29.28 -49.69
N PRO A 30 -5.23 29.82 -49.33
CA PRO A 30 -4.20 29.50 -48.31
C PRO A 30 -3.61 30.74 -47.54
N LYS A 31 -2.59 30.48 -46.69
CA LYS A 31 -1.50 31.38 -46.18
C LYS A 31 -1.82 32.56 -45.23
N SER A 32 -1.32 32.44 -43.99
CA SER A 32 -0.21 33.30 -43.53
C SER A 32 0.59 32.58 -42.43
N ALA A 33 1.88 32.85 -42.33
CA ALA A 33 2.77 32.23 -41.36
C ALA A 33 3.37 33.28 -40.41
N SER A 34 3.54 32.93 -39.15
CA SER A 34 4.56 33.56 -38.29
C SER A 34 5.28 32.46 -37.52
N ALA A 35 6.57 32.34 -37.77
CA ALA A 35 7.46 31.43 -37.06
C ALA A 35 8.27 32.24 -36.07
N LEU A 36 8.35 31.77 -34.83
CA LEU A 36 9.37 32.19 -33.87
C LEU A 36 10.14 30.94 -33.43
N THR A 37 11.46 30.99 -33.61
CA THR A 37 12.37 29.86 -33.41
C THR A 37 13.52 30.27 -32.50
N TRP A 38 13.63 29.60 -31.34
CA TRP A 38 14.85 29.27 -30.59
C TRP A 38 14.38 28.49 -29.33
N ALA A 39 15.10 27.55 -28.73
CA ALA A 39 16.43 27.02 -29.01
C ALA A 39 16.46 25.50 -28.75
N LYS A 40 17.26 24.75 -29.50
CA LYS A 40 17.74 23.43 -29.05
C LYS A 40 18.84 23.65 -28.02
N THR A 41 18.59 23.32 -26.76
CA THR A 41 19.66 23.13 -25.76
C THR A 41 19.79 21.65 -25.46
N SER A 42 20.69 20.99 -26.17
CA SER A 42 21.20 19.67 -25.81
C SER A 42 22.17 19.79 -24.64
N GLY A 43 22.02 18.95 -23.62
CA GLY A 43 23.03 18.78 -22.55
C GLY A 43 22.41 18.70 -21.16
N GLY A 44 22.37 17.49 -20.60
CA GLY A 44 21.84 17.26 -19.25
C GLY A 44 21.15 15.92 -19.07
N LEU A 45 21.84 14.80 -19.30
CA LEU A 45 21.45 13.58 -18.58
C LEU A 45 21.69 13.87 -17.09
N LEU A 46 20.61 14.08 -16.34
CA LEU A 46 20.65 13.98 -14.89
C LEU A 46 20.88 12.51 -14.53
N SER A 47 22.16 12.14 -14.51
CA SER A 47 22.60 10.86 -13.98
C SER A 47 22.19 10.77 -12.52
N ILE A 48 21.13 10.00 -12.27
CA ILE A 48 20.80 9.53 -10.93
C ILE A 48 22.01 8.73 -10.47
N LYS A 49 22.79 9.29 -9.54
CA LYS A 49 23.95 8.62 -8.94
C LYS A 49 23.45 7.49 -8.05
N CYS A 50 23.29 6.30 -8.62
CA CYS A 50 23.17 5.07 -7.85
C CYS A 50 24.38 4.98 -6.90
N CYS A 51 24.10 4.78 -5.60
CA CYS A 51 24.99 5.19 -4.53
C CYS A 51 26.38 4.49 -4.54
N ASN A 52 27.40 5.21 -4.05
CA ASN A 52 28.65 4.62 -3.64
C ASN A 52 28.40 3.69 -2.45
N PHE A 53 28.59 2.39 -2.65
CA PHE A 53 28.66 1.41 -1.58
C PHE A 53 30.12 1.25 -1.16
N GLU A 54 30.52 1.81 -0.02
CA GLU A 54 31.74 1.39 0.66
C GLU A 54 31.42 0.19 1.57
N PRO A 55 32.18 -0.92 1.51
CA PRO A 55 32.01 -2.03 2.43
C PRO A 55 32.57 -1.65 3.81
N SER A 56 31.70 -1.54 4.81
CA SER A 56 32.12 -1.34 6.20
C SER A 56 32.55 -2.65 6.86
N SER A 57 33.56 -2.57 7.72
CA SER A 57 34.21 -3.69 8.43
C SER A 57 33.25 -4.42 9.39
N PRO A 58 33.51 -5.70 9.71
CA PRO A 58 32.72 -6.42 10.70
C PRO A 58 32.92 -5.80 12.09
N PHE A 59 31.82 -5.40 12.71
CA PHE A 59 31.75 -5.08 14.14
C PHE A 59 30.73 -5.99 14.82
N GLU A 60 31.06 -6.40 16.04
CA GLU A 60 30.49 -7.57 16.70
C GLU A 60 29.00 -7.45 17.05
N ASP A 61 28.35 -8.62 17.15
CA ASP A 61 26.96 -8.78 17.59
C ASP A 61 26.75 -8.27 19.03
N VAL A 62 26.45 -6.99 19.17
CA VAL A 62 25.80 -6.46 20.37
C VAL A 62 24.30 -6.73 20.25
N PRO A 63 23.66 -7.48 21.18
CA PRO A 63 22.22 -7.70 21.14
C PRO A 63 21.47 -6.36 21.16
N ARG A 64 20.74 -6.04 20.08
CA ARG A 64 20.06 -4.75 19.93
C ARG A 64 19.14 -4.52 21.14
N SER A 65 19.39 -3.43 21.86
CA SER A 65 18.63 -3.07 23.05
C SER A 65 17.15 -2.89 22.74
N PHE A 66 16.28 -3.43 23.60
CA PHE A 66 14.81 -3.46 23.48
C PHE A 66 14.13 -2.08 23.60
N THR A 67 14.69 -1.02 23.02
CA THR A 67 14.40 0.38 23.36
C THR A 67 13.90 1.24 22.20
N ASN A 68 13.57 0.65 21.04
CA ASN A 68 12.87 1.35 19.96
C ASN A 68 11.71 0.50 19.41
N SER A 69 10.77 0.15 20.27
CA SER A 69 9.56 -0.59 19.87
C SER A 69 8.57 0.38 19.24
N ASP A 70 8.23 0.19 17.96
CA ASP A 70 7.13 0.93 17.29
C ASP A 70 5.90 0.99 18.20
N TRP A 71 5.28 2.18 18.28
CA TRP A 71 4.10 2.42 19.11
C TRP A 71 2.95 1.48 18.73
N ARG A 72 2.87 1.08 17.46
CA ARG A 72 1.87 0.12 16.97
C ARG A 72 2.09 -1.27 17.56
N SER A 73 3.35 -1.74 17.59
CA SER A 73 3.77 -2.98 18.26
C SER A 73 3.53 -2.92 19.77
N PHE A 74 3.78 -1.76 20.41
CA PHE A 74 3.47 -1.57 21.82
C PHE A 74 1.96 -1.66 22.10
N ARG A 75 1.13 -0.94 21.31
CA ARG A 75 -0.33 -1.00 21.43
C ARG A 75 -0.89 -2.39 21.13
N ALA A 76 -0.30 -3.13 20.19
CA ALA A 76 -0.67 -4.52 19.91
C ALA A 76 -0.52 -5.42 21.15
N ARG A 77 0.55 -5.26 21.94
CA ARG A 77 0.73 -5.99 23.21
C ARG A 77 -0.34 -5.63 24.24
N LEU A 78 -0.72 -4.35 24.33
CA LEU A 78 -1.79 -3.90 25.22
C LEU A 78 -3.16 -4.46 24.81
N VAL A 79 -3.50 -4.41 23.52
CA VAL A 79 -4.76 -4.96 22.99
C VAL A 79 -4.83 -6.47 23.21
N ALA A 80 -3.75 -7.21 22.92
CA ALA A 80 -3.69 -8.65 23.17
C ALA A 80 -3.84 -8.98 24.67
N GLY A 81 -3.23 -8.20 25.56
CA GLY A 81 -3.37 -8.36 27.01
C GLY A 81 -4.78 -8.09 27.52
N GLU A 82 -5.46 -7.06 27.00
CA GLU A 82 -6.86 -6.78 27.34
C GLU A 82 -7.79 -7.90 26.86
N THR A 83 -7.61 -8.38 25.62
CA THR A 83 -8.38 -9.52 25.09
C THR A 83 -8.19 -10.79 25.91
N ALA A 84 -6.96 -11.08 26.36
CA ALA A 84 -6.67 -12.25 27.19
C ALA A 84 -7.20 -12.12 28.64
N ARG A 85 -7.40 -10.90 29.13
CA ARG A 85 -7.86 -10.61 30.51
C ARG A 85 -9.37 -10.66 30.68
N ARG A 86 -10.14 -10.55 29.59
CA ARG A 86 -11.60 -10.48 29.63
C ARG A 86 -12.21 -11.87 29.88
N PRO A 87 -12.75 -12.18 31.07
CA PRO A 87 -13.30 -13.50 31.34
C PRO A 87 -14.69 -13.65 30.69
N GLU A 88 -15.02 -14.85 30.19
CA GLU A 88 -16.41 -15.19 29.83
C GLU A 88 -17.28 -15.58 31.03
N ALA A 89 -16.72 -15.53 32.25
CA ALA A 89 -17.42 -15.90 33.49
C ALA A 89 -17.97 -14.66 34.25
N PRO A 90 -19.11 -14.77 34.96
CA PRO A 90 -19.62 -13.71 35.82
C PRO A 90 -18.66 -13.41 36.99
N PRO A 91 -18.65 -12.18 37.53
CA PRO A 91 -17.72 -11.80 38.58
C PRO A 91 -18.07 -12.49 39.92
N SER A 92 -17.28 -13.49 40.31
CA SER A 92 -17.15 -13.86 41.72
C SER A 92 -16.33 -12.80 42.47
N MET A 93 -16.58 -12.69 43.78
CA MET A 93 -16.11 -11.58 44.61
C MET A 93 -14.57 -11.45 44.59
N VAL A 94 -14.08 -10.24 44.37
CA VAL A 94 -12.64 -9.92 44.39
C VAL A 94 -12.09 -9.90 45.82
N ASP A 95 -10.98 -10.60 46.01
CA ASP A 95 -10.20 -10.58 47.25
C ASP A 95 -9.26 -9.37 47.24
N LEU A 96 -9.18 -8.64 48.36
CA LEU A 96 -8.65 -7.26 48.39
C LEU A 96 -7.13 -7.15 48.68
N ASP A 97 -6.46 -8.26 49.00
CA ASP A 97 -5.04 -8.31 49.40
C ASP A 97 -4.10 -8.93 48.35
N ALA A 98 -4.55 -9.07 47.08
CA ALA A 98 -3.68 -9.55 46.01
C ALA A 98 -2.55 -8.53 45.71
N PRO A 99 -1.27 -8.95 45.61
CA PRO A 99 -0.19 -8.04 45.24
C PRO A 99 -0.44 -7.46 43.84
N VAL A 100 -0.08 -6.18 43.64
CA VAL A 100 -0.17 -5.51 42.33
C VAL A 100 0.82 -6.16 41.37
N ASP A 101 0.37 -7.22 40.72
CA ASP A 101 1.18 -8.01 39.81
C ASP A 101 1.61 -7.14 38.63
N ARG A 102 2.92 -7.08 38.39
CA ARG A 102 3.45 -6.30 37.27
C ARG A 102 2.98 -7.00 36.00
N PRO A 103 2.25 -6.33 35.08
CA PRO A 103 1.69 -6.99 33.91
C PRO A 103 2.80 -7.71 33.14
N THR A 104 2.73 -9.04 33.13
CA THR A 104 3.69 -9.88 32.43
C THR A 104 3.65 -9.50 30.94
N PRO A 105 4.81 -9.28 30.28
CA PRO A 105 4.80 -8.85 28.88
C PRO A 105 4.10 -9.89 28.00
N VAL A 106 2.94 -9.53 27.44
CA VAL A 106 2.21 -10.39 26.52
C VAL A 106 3.00 -10.50 25.23
N MET A 107 3.48 -11.71 24.95
CA MET A 107 4.16 -12.04 23.71
C MET A 107 3.11 -12.08 22.59
N ILE A 108 3.10 -11.05 21.76
CA ILE A 108 2.35 -11.03 20.51
C ILE A 108 3.11 -11.85 19.45
N GLY A 109 2.38 -12.59 18.61
CA GLY A 109 2.96 -13.27 17.46
C GLY A 109 3.38 -12.29 16.36
N ASP A 110 4.13 -12.80 15.37
CA ASP A 110 4.69 -11.99 14.27
C ASP A 110 3.64 -11.26 13.42
N LYS A 111 2.40 -11.78 13.42
CA LYS A 111 1.22 -11.17 12.78
C LYS A 111 0.29 -10.60 13.86
N TRP A 112 0.03 -9.31 13.78
CA TRP A 112 -0.98 -8.62 14.58
C TRP A 112 -1.63 -7.49 13.77
N ALA A 113 -2.87 -7.15 14.12
CA ALA A 113 -3.58 -5.96 13.66
C ALA A 113 -4.50 -5.42 14.76
N HIS A 114 -4.69 -4.11 14.85
CA HIS A 114 -5.65 -3.49 15.76
C HIS A 114 -6.25 -2.20 15.18
N VAL A 115 -7.53 -1.96 15.50
CA VAL A 115 -8.28 -0.79 14.99
C VAL A 115 -7.68 0.52 15.49
N ILE A 116 -7.44 1.47 14.60
CA ILE A 116 -7.12 2.87 14.89
C ILE A 116 -8.25 3.78 14.37
N HIS A 117 -8.30 5.04 14.82
CA HIS A 117 -9.35 5.99 14.43
C HIS A 117 -8.91 7.01 13.39
N GLU A 118 -7.62 7.34 13.35
CA GLU A 118 -7.05 8.28 12.39
C GLU A 118 -6.20 7.52 11.35
N PRO A 119 -6.32 7.82 10.05
CA PRO A 119 -5.52 7.21 9.00
C PRO A 119 -4.09 7.77 9.01
N GLU A 120 -3.11 6.89 8.87
CA GLU A 120 -1.69 7.20 8.95
C GLU A 120 -0.87 6.33 7.99
N GLN A 121 0.33 6.78 7.63
CA GLN A 121 1.24 6.03 6.77
C GLN A 121 1.59 4.68 7.41
N GLY A 122 1.35 3.58 6.68
CA GLY A 122 1.50 2.21 7.17
C GLY A 122 0.26 1.57 7.79
N CYS A 123 -0.87 2.26 7.89
CA CYS A 123 -2.13 1.62 8.26
C CYS A 123 -2.77 0.86 7.08
N LEU A 124 -3.64 -0.09 7.41
CA LEU A 124 -4.58 -0.71 6.49
C LEU A 124 -5.93 0.01 6.51
N LEU A 125 -6.54 0.17 5.35
CA LEU A 125 -7.95 0.45 5.18
C LEU A 125 -8.64 -0.85 4.78
N ILE A 126 -9.51 -1.35 5.66
CA ILE A 126 -10.29 -2.56 5.45
C ILE A 126 -11.69 -2.12 5.01
N ALA A 127 -12.09 -2.51 3.80
CA ALA A 127 -13.43 -2.22 3.29
C ALA A 127 -14.49 -2.84 4.20
N THR A 128 -15.53 -2.07 4.53
CA THR A 128 -16.70 -2.60 5.24
C THR A 128 -17.73 -3.16 4.25
N GLU A 129 -18.74 -3.86 4.78
CA GLU A 129 -19.89 -4.36 4.01
C GLU A 129 -20.68 -3.25 3.27
N LYS A 130 -20.45 -1.96 3.61
CA LYS A 130 -21.00 -0.82 2.85
C LYS A 130 -20.38 -0.66 1.45
N LEU A 131 -19.24 -1.30 1.20
CA LEU A 131 -18.57 -1.33 -0.11
C LEU A 131 -18.85 -2.62 -0.89
N ASP A 132 -19.72 -3.51 -0.38
CA ASP A 132 -20.12 -4.70 -1.14
C ASP A 132 -20.87 -4.29 -2.42
N GLY A 133 -20.54 -4.92 -3.56
CA GLY A 133 -20.99 -4.51 -4.88
C GLY A 133 -20.22 -3.32 -5.49
N ALA A 134 -19.36 -2.63 -4.73
CA ALA A 134 -18.43 -1.64 -5.31
C ALA A 134 -17.26 -2.38 -5.97
N HIS A 135 -17.38 -2.66 -7.28
CA HIS A 135 -16.49 -3.53 -8.08
C HIS A 135 -14.99 -3.51 -7.73
N ILE A 136 -14.40 -2.33 -7.48
CA ILE A 136 -12.98 -2.19 -7.15
C ILE A 136 -12.68 -2.40 -5.65
N PHE A 137 -13.60 -2.00 -4.77
CA PHE A 137 -13.36 -1.83 -3.33
C PHE A 137 -14.09 -2.83 -2.42
N GLU A 138 -15.02 -3.63 -2.94
CA GLU A 138 -15.68 -4.73 -2.19
C GLU A 138 -14.63 -5.64 -1.53
N ARG A 139 -14.65 -5.77 -0.20
CA ARG A 139 -13.64 -6.53 0.57
C ARG A 139 -12.18 -6.17 0.23
N ALA A 140 -11.90 -4.94 -0.21
CA ALA A 140 -10.53 -4.50 -0.44
C ALA A 140 -9.77 -4.33 0.89
N VAL A 141 -8.48 -4.64 0.86
CA VAL A 141 -7.52 -4.27 1.91
C VAL A 141 -6.49 -3.36 1.27
N VAL A 142 -6.51 -2.07 1.59
CA VAL A 142 -5.58 -1.07 1.05
C VAL A 142 -4.50 -0.77 2.07
N LEU A 143 -3.22 -0.82 1.66
CA LEU A 143 -2.12 -0.26 2.45
C LEU A 143 -1.97 1.23 2.16
N LEU A 144 -1.98 2.07 3.19
CA LEU A 144 -1.77 3.50 3.04
C LEU A 144 -0.26 3.80 2.95
N LEU A 145 0.20 4.19 1.77
CA LEU A 145 1.62 4.43 1.45
C LEU A 145 2.09 5.81 1.90
N SER A 146 1.21 6.82 1.83
CA SER A 146 1.52 8.18 2.26
C SER A 146 0.26 8.98 2.61
N THR A 147 0.41 9.94 3.50
CA THR A 147 -0.62 10.93 3.90
C THR A 147 -0.19 12.37 3.58
N GLY A 148 0.59 12.52 2.49
CA GLY A 148 1.20 13.79 2.08
C GLY A 148 0.21 14.92 1.72
N PRO A 149 0.73 16.13 1.45
CA PRO A 149 -0.08 17.35 1.30
C PRO A 149 -0.99 17.37 0.06
N VAL A 150 -0.78 16.49 -0.90
CA VAL A 150 -1.64 16.32 -2.09
C VAL A 150 -2.91 15.52 -1.73
N GLY A 151 -2.82 14.67 -0.71
CA GLY A 151 -3.88 13.75 -0.29
C GLY A 151 -3.31 12.37 0.09
N PRO A 152 -4.10 11.52 0.77
CA PRO A 152 -3.70 10.14 1.03
C PRO A 152 -3.54 9.31 -0.24
N MET A 153 -2.56 8.41 -0.25
CA MET A 153 -2.27 7.48 -1.35
C MET A 153 -2.05 6.07 -0.81
N GLY A 154 -2.56 5.05 -1.49
CA GLY A 154 -2.43 3.65 -1.09
C GLY A 154 -2.46 2.65 -2.24
N VAL A 155 -2.31 1.37 -1.93
CA VAL A 155 -2.42 0.25 -2.90
C VAL A 155 -3.24 -0.91 -2.34
N ILE A 156 -4.14 -1.46 -3.15
CA ILE A 156 -4.94 -2.65 -2.82
C ILE A 156 -4.03 -3.89 -2.78
N LEU A 157 -3.93 -4.55 -1.63
CA LEU A 157 -3.05 -5.70 -1.40
C LEU A 157 -3.63 -7.03 -1.89
N ASN A 158 -4.96 -7.18 -1.87
CA ASN A 158 -5.66 -8.45 -2.08
C ASN A 158 -6.35 -8.56 -3.45
N ARG A 159 -5.66 -8.07 -4.50
CA ARG A 159 -6.09 -8.17 -5.90
C ARG A 159 -4.94 -8.64 -6.80
N PRO A 160 -4.57 -9.94 -6.78
CA PRO A 160 -3.63 -10.48 -7.76
C PRO A 160 -4.22 -10.36 -9.17
N SER A 161 -3.41 -9.92 -10.13
CA SER A 161 -3.72 -9.99 -11.56
C SER A 161 -3.36 -11.37 -12.10
N LEU A 162 -3.97 -11.75 -13.22
CA LEU A 162 -3.55 -12.90 -14.02
C LEU A 162 -2.36 -12.58 -14.95
N MET A 163 -1.97 -11.30 -15.04
CA MET A 163 -0.83 -10.85 -15.86
C MET A 163 0.46 -10.75 -15.03
N SER A 164 1.55 -11.20 -15.63
CA SER A 164 2.91 -10.86 -15.23
C SER A 164 3.32 -9.46 -15.70
N ILE A 165 4.44 -8.93 -15.17
CA ILE A 165 5.02 -7.65 -15.62
C ILE A 165 5.26 -7.65 -17.14
N LYS A 166 5.73 -8.78 -17.67
CA LYS A 166 6.04 -8.99 -19.09
C LYS A 166 4.81 -8.90 -20.01
N GLU A 167 3.66 -9.40 -19.57
CA GLU A 167 2.44 -9.49 -20.39
C GLU A 167 1.66 -8.17 -20.45
N SER A 168 1.77 -7.35 -19.40
CA SER A 168 1.01 -6.11 -19.29
C SER A 168 1.41 -5.02 -20.29
N ASN A 169 2.45 -5.22 -21.11
CA ASN A 169 3.21 -4.17 -21.84
C ASN A 169 3.66 -3.00 -20.94
N SER A 170 3.58 -3.18 -19.61
CA SER A 170 3.95 -2.22 -18.60
C SER A 170 5.47 -2.25 -18.46
N ALA A 171 6.15 -1.62 -19.44
CA ALA A 171 7.60 -1.35 -19.46
C ALA A 171 7.96 -0.29 -18.40
N VAL A 172 7.54 -0.57 -17.18
CA VAL A 172 7.29 0.34 -16.07
C VAL A 172 7.99 -0.17 -14.83
N LEU A 173 8.07 -1.49 -14.64
CA LEU A 173 8.63 -2.09 -13.43
C LEU A 173 9.89 -2.94 -13.67
N ASP A 174 10.19 -3.27 -14.93
CA ASP A 174 11.36 -4.08 -15.26
C ASP A 174 12.05 -3.63 -16.57
N MET A 175 13.05 -2.75 -16.43
CA MET A 175 13.90 -2.33 -17.56
C MET A 175 15.01 -3.35 -17.89
N ALA A 176 15.17 -4.42 -17.11
CA ALA A 176 16.35 -5.31 -17.16
C ALA A 176 16.03 -6.81 -17.26
N GLY A 177 14.75 -7.21 -17.28
CA GLY A 177 14.33 -8.62 -17.23
C GLY A 177 14.49 -9.28 -15.85
N THR A 178 14.71 -8.49 -14.79
CA THR A 178 14.97 -8.99 -13.42
C THR A 178 13.69 -9.45 -12.70
N PHE A 179 12.54 -8.92 -13.10
CA PHE A 179 11.25 -9.13 -12.44
C PHE A 179 10.16 -9.65 -13.41
N SER A 180 10.50 -9.93 -14.68
CA SER A 180 9.55 -10.17 -15.78
C SER A 180 8.46 -11.20 -15.47
N GLU A 181 8.82 -12.28 -14.77
CA GLU A 181 7.94 -13.39 -14.41
C GLU A 181 7.22 -13.18 -13.05
N ARG A 182 7.35 -12.01 -12.40
CA ARG A 182 6.59 -11.69 -11.19
C ARG A 182 5.14 -11.34 -11.55
N PRO A 183 4.16 -11.81 -10.74
CA PRO A 183 2.76 -11.44 -10.93
C PRO A 183 2.54 -9.98 -10.54
N LEU A 184 1.72 -9.28 -11.32
CA LEU A 184 1.20 -7.97 -10.96
C LEU A 184 0.01 -8.11 -10.00
N TYR A 185 -0.19 -7.07 -9.19
CA TYR A 185 -1.39 -6.87 -8.39
C TYR A 185 -2.09 -5.61 -8.92
N PHE A 186 -3.42 -5.60 -8.94
CA PHE A 186 -4.17 -4.38 -9.21
C PHE A 186 -4.16 -3.51 -7.94
N GLY A 187 -3.36 -2.45 -7.95
CA GLY A 187 -3.18 -1.56 -6.79
C GLY A 187 -4.25 -0.48 -6.68
N GLY A 188 -5.00 -0.18 -7.74
CA GLY A 188 -6.13 0.75 -7.70
C GLY A 188 -6.46 1.40 -9.06
N PRO A 189 -7.49 2.26 -9.11
CA PRO A 189 -8.02 2.81 -10.37
C PRO A 189 -7.15 3.87 -11.05
N ILE A 190 -6.20 4.48 -10.35
CA ILE A 190 -5.34 5.54 -10.90
C ILE A 190 -4.09 4.88 -11.50
N GLU A 191 -3.81 5.09 -12.79
CA GLU A 191 -2.64 4.52 -13.48
C GLU A 191 -1.31 4.91 -12.82
N ALA A 192 -0.55 3.92 -12.34
CA ALA A 192 0.71 4.11 -11.62
C ALA A 192 1.52 2.81 -11.55
N GLY A 193 2.83 2.88 -11.80
CA GLY A 193 3.74 1.75 -11.58
C GLY A 193 4.36 1.79 -10.19
N LEU A 194 4.02 0.82 -9.34
CA LEU A 194 4.48 0.77 -7.95
C LEU A 194 5.03 -0.63 -7.58
N PHE A 195 5.88 -0.67 -6.56
CA PHE A 195 6.23 -1.90 -5.88
C PHE A 195 6.41 -1.70 -4.38
N LEU A 196 6.09 -2.75 -3.62
CA LEU A 196 6.49 -2.91 -2.22
C LEU A 196 7.72 -3.80 -2.14
N MET A 197 8.59 -3.54 -1.17
CA MET A 197 9.79 -4.31 -0.90
C MET A 197 9.96 -4.48 0.61
N ARG A 198 10.29 -5.70 1.06
CA ARG A 198 10.79 -5.90 2.42
C ARG A 198 12.29 -5.59 2.44
N GLY A 199 12.69 -4.63 3.26
CA GLY A 199 14.10 -4.30 3.42
C GLY A 199 14.81 -5.30 4.34
N GLY A 200 16.07 -5.60 4.01
CA GLY A 200 17.01 -6.19 4.95
C GLY A 200 17.35 -5.26 6.10
N ASP A 201 18.40 -5.58 6.86
CA ASP A 201 18.80 -4.98 8.13
C ASP A 201 19.38 -3.55 8.03
N GLY A 202 18.56 -2.60 7.57
CA GLY A 202 18.81 -1.16 7.62
C GLY A 202 19.63 -0.60 6.47
N ASN A 203 20.02 -1.41 5.49
CA ASN A 203 20.79 -0.96 4.33
C ASN A 203 19.92 -0.28 3.25
N VAL A 204 18.66 -0.72 3.09
CA VAL A 204 17.75 -0.22 2.04
C VAL A 204 17.35 1.24 2.26
N GLY A 205 16.92 1.61 3.48
CA GLY A 205 16.51 2.98 3.80
C GLY A 205 17.61 4.03 3.65
N ARG A 206 18.89 3.62 3.69
CA ARG A 206 20.05 4.52 3.47
C ARG A 206 20.23 4.93 2.01
N SER A 207 19.63 4.20 1.06
CA SER A 207 19.78 4.49 -0.37
C SER A 207 19.00 5.72 -0.83
N GLY A 208 17.96 6.14 -0.10
CA GLY A 208 17.04 7.22 -0.51
C GLY A 208 16.26 6.95 -1.81
N ALA A 209 16.34 5.75 -2.38
CA ALA A 209 15.70 5.37 -3.63
C ALA A 209 14.24 4.87 -3.45
N PHE A 210 13.85 4.60 -2.19
CA PHE A 210 12.54 4.06 -1.81
C PHE A 210 12.08 4.75 -0.52
N GLU A 211 10.78 4.89 -0.37
CA GLU A 211 10.15 5.56 0.78
C GLU A 211 9.69 4.50 1.81
N GLU A 212 9.92 4.73 3.10
CA GLU A 212 9.54 3.78 4.15
C GLU A 212 8.05 3.93 4.50
N VAL A 213 7.26 2.86 4.33
CA VAL A 213 5.85 2.82 4.71
C VAL A 213 5.72 2.59 6.22
N MET A 214 6.51 1.64 6.73
CA MET A 214 6.58 1.20 8.12
C MET A 214 7.87 0.40 8.30
N GLU A 215 8.26 0.10 9.55
CA GLU A 215 9.54 -0.54 9.87
C GLU A 215 9.87 -1.75 8.95
N GLY A 216 10.91 -1.60 8.13
CA GLY A 216 11.39 -2.65 7.23
C GLY A 216 10.53 -2.92 5.99
N LEU A 217 9.51 -2.09 5.71
CA LEU A 217 8.69 -2.14 4.50
C LEU A 217 8.78 -0.82 3.74
N TYR A 218 9.31 -0.91 2.52
CA TYR A 218 9.53 0.23 1.64
C TYR A 218 8.64 0.15 0.41
N TYR A 219 8.32 1.29 -0.20
CA TYR A 219 7.70 1.35 -1.52
C TYR A 219 8.56 2.14 -2.50
N GLY A 220 8.54 1.69 -3.75
CA GLY A 220 9.16 2.35 -4.88
C GLY A 220 8.18 2.55 -6.03
N ARG A 221 8.57 3.43 -6.95
CA ARG A 221 7.84 3.75 -8.19
C ARG A 221 8.62 3.26 -9.41
N LYS A 222 8.01 3.27 -10.60
CA LYS A 222 8.64 3.01 -11.91
C LYS A 222 10.09 3.53 -12.00
N GLU A 223 10.28 4.81 -11.71
CA GLU A 223 11.57 5.51 -11.80
C GLU A 223 12.68 4.90 -10.92
N SER A 224 12.30 4.26 -9.81
CA SER A 224 13.22 3.57 -8.88
C SER A 224 13.48 2.10 -9.22
N GLY A 225 12.79 1.53 -10.23
CA GLY A 225 12.91 0.11 -10.60
C GLY A 225 14.32 -0.32 -11.01
N GLY A 226 15.11 0.59 -11.59
CA GLY A 226 16.54 0.33 -11.88
C GLY A 226 17.39 0.14 -10.62
N CYS A 227 17.08 0.86 -9.53
CA CYS A 227 17.74 0.68 -8.25
C CYS A 227 17.34 -0.65 -7.61
N ALA A 228 16.05 -1.03 -7.69
CA ALA A 228 15.56 -2.32 -7.22
C ALA A 228 16.26 -3.50 -7.92
N ALA A 229 16.37 -3.47 -9.25
CA ALA A 229 17.05 -4.50 -10.03
C ALA A 229 18.55 -4.62 -9.69
N GLU A 230 19.25 -3.50 -9.50
CA GLU A 230 20.66 -3.51 -9.11
C GLU A 230 20.88 -4.04 -7.68
N MET A 231 19.98 -3.79 -6.73
CA MET A 231 20.06 -4.40 -5.39
C MET A 231 19.85 -5.92 -5.42
N VAL A 232 18.92 -6.41 -6.24
CA VAL A 232 18.74 -7.86 -6.48
C VAL A 232 19.99 -8.48 -7.07
N LYS A 233 20.56 -7.84 -8.10
CA LYS A 233 21.80 -8.29 -8.76
C LYS A 233 23.01 -8.33 -7.82
N ARG A 234 23.04 -7.45 -6.81
CA ARG A 234 24.06 -7.43 -5.74
C ARG A 234 23.77 -8.41 -4.60
N GLY A 235 22.64 -9.11 -4.62
CA GLY A 235 22.23 -10.04 -3.56
C GLY A 235 21.81 -9.37 -2.25
N ALA A 236 21.54 -8.06 -2.25
CA ALA A 236 21.12 -7.32 -1.06
C ALA A 236 19.66 -7.58 -0.66
N VAL A 237 18.84 -8.00 -1.63
CA VAL A 237 17.43 -8.43 -1.50
C VAL A 237 17.14 -9.48 -2.58
N GLY A 238 16.19 -10.38 -2.33
CA GLY A 238 15.74 -11.36 -3.32
C GLY A 238 14.59 -10.84 -4.18
N VAL A 239 14.40 -11.43 -5.37
CA VAL A 239 13.24 -11.16 -6.25
C VAL A 239 11.90 -11.41 -5.53
N GLY A 240 11.88 -12.36 -4.58
CA GLY A 240 10.72 -12.71 -3.76
C GLY A 240 10.33 -11.66 -2.71
N ASP A 241 11.24 -10.75 -2.35
CA ASP A 241 10.99 -9.68 -1.37
C ASP A 241 10.18 -8.52 -1.96
N PHE A 242 9.94 -8.53 -3.28
CA PHE A 242 9.19 -7.51 -4.01
C PHE A 242 7.78 -7.97 -4.38
N ARG A 243 6.78 -7.11 -4.21
CA ARG A 243 5.44 -7.24 -4.83
C ARG A 243 5.17 -6.04 -5.72
N PHE A 244 4.72 -6.30 -6.94
CA PHE A 244 4.53 -5.29 -7.99
C PHE A 244 3.04 -4.97 -8.17
N PHE A 245 2.73 -3.70 -8.38
CA PHE A 245 1.37 -3.18 -8.48
C PHE A 245 1.21 -2.33 -9.74
N GLU A 246 0.13 -2.58 -10.47
CA GLU A 246 -0.38 -1.73 -11.53
C GLU A 246 -1.56 -0.92 -10.96
N GLY A 247 -1.42 0.39 -10.99
CA GLY A 247 -2.34 1.36 -10.44
C GLY A 247 -2.23 1.59 -8.92
N CYS A 248 -2.91 2.64 -8.45
CA CYS A 248 -3.00 3.01 -7.03
C CYS A 248 -4.37 3.58 -6.65
N CYS A 249 -4.60 3.69 -5.34
CA CYS A 249 -5.68 4.47 -4.76
C CYS A 249 -5.15 5.84 -4.35
N GLY A 250 -5.92 6.88 -4.64
CA GLY A 250 -5.67 8.25 -4.19
C GLY A 250 -6.96 8.88 -3.71
N TRP A 251 -6.87 9.69 -2.67
CA TRP A 251 -7.98 10.44 -2.09
C TRP A 251 -7.66 11.92 -2.11
N ASP A 252 -8.67 12.74 -2.42
CA ASP A 252 -8.56 14.19 -2.21
C ASP A 252 -8.44 14.52 -0.72
N ARG A 253 -7.96 15.73 -0.44
CA ARG A 253 -7.82 16.26 0.93
C ARG A 253 -9.15 16.19 1.68
N GLY A 254 -9.18 15.39 2.75
CA GLY A 254 -10.35 15.19 3.62
C GLY A 254 -11.28 14.06 3.17
N GLN A 255 -11.24 13.64 1.90
CA GLN A 255 -12.12 12.61 1.35
C GLN A 255 -12.02 11.29 2.13
N LEU A 256 -10.80 10.80 2.40
CA LEU A 256 -10.60 9.57 3.17
C LEU A 256 -11.17 9.68 4.59
N SER A 257 -11.01 10.83 5.25
CA SER A 257 -11.56 11.09 6.59
C SER A 257 -13.10 11.07 6.58
N ASP A 258 -13.72 11.59 5.52
CA ASP A 258 -15.17 11.55 5.33
C ASP A 258 -15.67 10.13 5.01
N GLU A 259 -14.94 9.35 4.22
CA GLU A 259 -15.28 7.95 3.94
C GLU A 259 -15.16 7.06 5.20
N ILE A 260 -14.13 7.27 6.03
CA ILE A 260 -13.99 6.63 7.35
C ILE A 260 -15.15 7.02 8.26
N ARG A 261 -15.48 8.32 8.34
CA ARG A 261 -16.59 8.84 9.16
C ARG A 261 -17.97 8.35 8.71
N ALA A 262 -18.15 8.14 7.40
CA ALA A 262 -19.33 7.49 6.83
C ALA A 262 -19.34 5.97 7.04
N GLY A 263 -18.23 5.37 7.51
CA GLY A 263 -18.11 3.95 7.84
C GLY A 263 -17.87 3.04 6.63
N TYR A 264 -17.29 3.55 5.54
CA TYR A 264 -16.87 2.74 4.40
C TYR A 264 -15.57 1.97 4.68
N TRP A 265 -14.69 2.54 5.51
CA TRP A 265 -13.40 1.96 5.87
C TRP A 265 -13.26 1.76 7.39
N THR A 266 -12.81 0.58 7.79
CA THR A 266 -12.21 0.36 9.11
C THR A 266 -10.71 0.56 8.97
N VAL A 267 -10.12 1.41 9.81
CA VAL A 267 -8.67 1.67 9.79
C VAL A 267 -7.97 0.79 10.83
N ALA A 268 -6.85 0.17 10.46
CA ALA A 268 -6.08 -0.68 11.37
C ALA A 268 -4.57 -0.44 11.26
N ALA A 269 -3.87 -0.41 12.39
CA ALA A 269 -2.43 -0.62 12.40
C ALA A 269 -2.14 -2.12 12.31
N CYS A 270 -1.08 -2.53 11.62
CA CYS A 270 -0.68 -3.94 11.51
C CYS A 270 0.84 -4.15 11.56
N SER A 271 1.27 -5.38 11.82
CA SER A 271 2.66 -5.80 11.60
C SER A 271 3.01 -5.85 10.09
N PRO A 272 4.27 -5.59 9.69
CA PRO A 272 4.72 -5.82 8.30
C PRO A 272 4.52 -7.26 7.81
N SER A 273 4.45 -8.23 8.73
CA SER A 273 4.23 -9.67 8.45
C SER A 273 2.83 -9.99 7.93
N VAL A 274 1.83 -9.14 8.19
CA VAL A 274 0.45 -9.29 7.68
C VAL A 274 0.38 -9.04 6.16
N ILE A 275 1.20 -8.12 5.66
CA ILE A 275 1.22 -7.74 4.23
C ILE A 275 1.84 -8.85 3.37
N GLY A 276 2.76 -9.63 3.94
CA GLY A 276 3.17 -10.96 3.45
C GLY A 276 3.60 -11.02 1.98
N LEU A 277 4.64 -10.28 1.59
CA LEU A 277 5.03 -10.11 0.17
C LEU A 277 5.38 -11.41 -0.56
N GLY A 278 5.93 -12.42 0.14
CA GLY A 278 6.37 -13.69 -0.43
C GLY A 278 5.25 -14.67 -0.82
N SER A 279 4.01 -14.49 -0.33
CA SER A 279 2.88 -15.35 -0.68
C SER A 279 2.03 -14.75 -1.79
N VAL A 280 1.80 -15.51 -2.86
CA VAL A 280 0.82 -15.17 -3.90
C VAL A 280 -0.51 -15.80 -3.54
N GLY A 281 -1.61 -15.04 -3.62
CA GLY A 281 -2.96 -15.59 -3.50
C GLY A 281 -3.50 -15.86 -2.08
N SER A 282 -3.34 -14.93 -1.13
CA SER A 282 -4.22 -14.93 0.06
C SER A 282 -5.63 -14.47 -0.32
N ALA A 283 -6.39 -15.38 -0.94
CA ALA A 283 -7.85 -15.34 -0.97
C ALA A 283 -8.33 -15.55 0.48
N GLY A 284 -8.34 -14.46 1.24
CA GLY A 284 -8.46 -14.49 2.69
C GLY A 284 -7.80 -13.32 3.42
N LEU A 285 -7.03 -12.42 2.79
CA LEU A 285 -6.36 -11.32 3.52
C LEU A 285 -7.37 -10.39 4.24
N TRP A 286 -8.57 -10.19 3.68
CA TRP A 286 -9.60 -9.38 4.32
C TRP A 286 -10.15 -10.08 5.57
N GLU A 287 -10.48 -11.36 5.45
CA GLU A 287 -10.91 -12.23 6.54
C GLU A 287 -9.81 -12.41 7.61
N GLU A 288 -8.54 -12.51 7.21
CA GLU A 288 -7.36 -12.62 8.07
C GLU A 288 -7.15 -11.36 8.92
N VAL A 289 -7.17 -10.17 8.30
CA VAL A 289 -7.03 -8.90 9.01
C VAL A 289 -8.21 -8.65 9.95
N LEU A 290 -9.44 -8.99 9.54
CA LEU A 290 -10.60 -8.96 10.43
C LEU A 290 -10.42 -9.90 11.63
N GLY A 291 -9.97 -11.14 11.41
CA GLY A 291 -9.71 -12.10 12.49
C GLY A 291 -8.65 -11.62 13.47
N LEU A 292 -7.57 -10.99 12.98
CA LEU A 292 -6.51 -10.40 13.82
C LEU A 292 -6.99 -9.21 14.66
N MET A 293 -7.98 -8.45 14.21
CA MET A 293 -8.60 -7.36 14.98
C MET A 293 -9.59 -7.83 16.05
N GLY A 294 -9.86 -9.14 16.13
CA GLY A 294 -10.74 -9.76 17.12
C GLY A 294 -12.13 -10.12 16.58
N PRO A 295 -12.93 -10.86 17.36
CA PRO A 295 -14.23 -11.37 16.90
C PRO A 295 -15.19 -10.23 16.54
N LYS A 296 -15.83 -10.33 15.37
CA LYS A 296 -16.98 -9.50 15.01
C LYS A 296 -17.96 -9.48 16.18
N LYS A 297 -18.31 -8.29 16.68
CA LYS A 297 -19.59 -8.11 17.37
C LYS A 297 -20.67 -8.37 16.32
N VAL A 298 -21.25 -9.57 16.34
CA VAL A 298 -22.51 -9.84 15.66
C VAL A 298 -23.57 -9.10 16.48
N TRP A 299 -24.22 -8.12 15.87
CA TRP A 299 -25.38 -7.41 16.44
C TRP A 299 -26.66 -8.03 15.87
#